data_AF-A0A2T4JUB5-F1
#
_entry.id   AF-A0A2T4JUB5-F1
#
_cell.length_a   1.000
_cell.length_b   1.000
_cell.length_c   1.000
_cell.angle_alpha   90.00
_cell.angle_beta   90.00
_cell.angle_gamma   90.00
#
_symmetry.space_group_name_H-M   'P 1'
#
loop_
_entity.id
_entity.type
_entity.pdbx_description
1 polymer ?
#
loop_
_entity_poly.entity_id
_entity_poly.type
_entity_poly.pdbx_seq_one_letter_code
_entity_poly.pdbx_strand_id
1 'polypeptide(L)'
;DLMRQRRGQQDPRQLCSGPGKLGQALAIGPSDDGAAFDGADLRLEPDSLPPSQRLAGPRIGITRAVDLPWRFGVTGSPWLSRRF
;
A
#
# COMPACT_ATOMS: atom_id res chain seq x y z
N ASP A 1 -15.14 -6.03 7.25
CA ASP A 1 -14.97 -7.37 7.84
C ASP A 1 -14.26 -8.39 6.95
N LEU A 2 -14.52 -8.44 5.63
CA LEU A 2 -13.85 -9.39 4.73
C LEU A 2 -12.31 -9.34 4.77
N MET A 3 -11.71 -8.13 4.82
CA MET A 3 -10.26 -7.99 4.96
C MET A 3 -9.74 -8.60 6.27
N ARG A 4 -10.46 -8.45 7.39
CA ARG A 4 -10.09 -9.04 8.69
C ARG A 4 -10.11 -10.56 8.62
N GLN A 5 -11.13 -11.14 7.98
CA GLN A 5 -11.24 -12.58 7.74
C GLN A 5 -10.07 -13.09 6.89
N ARG A 6 -9.79 -12.44 5.76
CA ARG A 6 -8.67 -12.83 4.88
C ARG A 6 -7.31 -12.72 5.57
N ARG A 7 -7.13 -11.74 6.45
CA ARG A 7 -5.87 -11.48 7.17
C ARG A 7 -5.73 -12.26 8.48
N GLY A 8 -6.82 -12.81 9.03
CA GLY A 8 -6.83 -13.30 10.40
C GLY A 8 -6.40 -12.24 11.42
N GLN A 9 -6.73 -10.96 11.17
CA GLN A 9 -6.32 -9.83 12.00
C GLN A 9 -7.47 -8.91 12.35
N GLN A 10 -7.47 -8.46 13.60
CA GLN A 10 -8.51 -7.57 14.13
C GLN A 10 -8.06 -6.11 14.16
N ASP A 11 -6.77 -5.82 14.44
CA ASP A 11 -6.24 -4.46 14.41
C ASP A 11 -6.32 -3.91 12.98
N PRO A 12 -7.15 -2.87 12.72
CA PRO A 12 -7.25 -2.26 11.41
C PRO A 12 -5.91 -1.81 10.85
N ARG A 13 -4.98 -1.38 11.71
CA ARG A 13 -3.64 -0.90 11.29
C ARG A 13 -2.77 -2.00 10.71
N GLN A 14 -3.11 -3.27 10.95
CA GLN A 14 -2.37 -4.42 10.43
C GLN A 14 -2.96 -4.98 9.15
N LEU A 15 -4.10 -4.46 8.68
CA LEU A 15 -4.80 -4.98 7.49
C LEU A 15 -4.09 -4.63 6.19
N CYS A 16 -3.59 -3.40 6.02
CA CYS A 16 -2.99 -2.95 4.75
C CYS A 16 -1.63 -2.25 4.92
N SER A 17 -0.98 -2.38 6.09
CA SER A 17 0.31 -1.73 6.39
C SER A 17 1.52 -2.47 5.80
N GLY A 18 1.46 -2.83 4.52
CA GLY A 18 2.54 -3.48 3.79
C GLY A 18 2.09 -4.06 2.45
N PRO A 19 3.00 -4.29 1.50
CA PRO A 19 2.64 -4.76 0.16
C PRO A 19 1.95 -6.14 0.16
N GLY A 20 2.57 -7.15 0.77
CA GLY A 20 1.93 -8.48 0.90
C GLY A 20 0.68 -8.47 1.78
N LYS A 21 0.65 -7.59 2.79
CA LYS A 21 -0.50 -7.37 3.67
C LYS A 21 -1.72 -6.87 2.89
N LEU A 22 -1.51 -5.86 2.05
CA LEU A 22 -2.52 -5.29 1.16
C LEU A 22 -3.04 -6.35 0.18
N GLY A 23 -2.14 -7.08 -0.47
CA GLY A 23 -2.50 -8.15 -1.41
C GLY A 23 -3.43 -9.17 -0.77
N GLN A 24 -3.05 -9.72 0.40
CA GLN A 24 -3.89 -10.67 1.13
C GLN A 24 -5.24 -10.07 1.58
N ALA A 25 -5.26 -8.81 2.05
CA ALA A 25 -6.50 -8.17 2.49
C ALA A 25 -7.50 -7.98 1.32
N LEU A 26 -7.00 -7.61 0.15
CA LEU A 26 -7.80 -7.41 -1.05
C LEU A 26 -8.03 -8.70 -1.86
N ALA A 27 -7.39 -9.81 -1.48
CA ALA A 27 -7.33 -11.05 -2.25
C ALA A 27 -6.72 -10.88 -3.66
N ILE A 28 -5.70 -10.03 -3.75
CA ILE A 28 -4.86 -9.88 -4.94
C ILE A 28 -3.71 -10.88 -4.85
N GLY A 29 -3.55 -11.70 -5.89
CA GLY A 29 -2.55 -12.75 -6.00
C GLY A 29 -1.93 -12.86 -7.39
N PRO A 30 -1.14 -13.90 -7.65
CA PRO A 30 -0.45 -14.08 -8.93
C PRO A 30 -1.37 -14.20 -10.15
N SER A 31 -2.63 -14.61 -9.97
CA SER A 31 -3.63 -14.70 -11.04
C SER A 31 -4.06 -13.33 -11.59
N ASP A 32 -3.82 -12.27 -10.83
CA ASP A 32 -4.18 -10.89 -11.22
C ASP A 32 -3.04 -10.19 -11.97
N ASP A 33 -1.92 -10.88 -12.21
CA ASP A 33 -0.80 -10.31 -12.96
C ASP A 33 -1.22 -9.96 -14.39
N GLY A 34 -0.88 -8.74 -14.82
CA GLY A 34 -1.31 -8.18 -16.10
C GLY A 34 -2.75 -7.64 -16.15
N ALA A 35 -3.52 -7.73 -15.05
CA ALA A 35 -4.87 -7.14 -15.00
C ALA A 35 -4.83 -5.61 -15.10
N ALA A 36 -5.83 -5.03 -15.76
CA ALA A 36 -5.97 -3.58 -15.90
C ALA A 36 -6.67 -2.96 -14.67
N PHE A 37 -6.37 -1.68 -14.40
CA PHE A 37 -6.91 -0.90 -13.29
C PHE A 37 -8.07 0.04 -13.69
N ASP A 38 -8.72 -0.24 -14.81
CA ASP A 38 -9.89 0.48 -15.33
C ASP A 38 -11.15 -0.40 -15.39
N GLY A 39 -11.09 -1.60 -14.81
CA GLY A 39 -12.19 -2.57 -14.77
C GLY A 39 -13.10 -2.45 -13.54
N ALA A 40 -14.05 -3.38 -13.43
CA ALA A 40 -14.95 -3.47 -12.28
C ALA A 40 -14.29 -4.10 -11.03
N ASP A 41 -13.39 -5.07 -11.24
CA ASP A 41 -12.75 -5.83 -10.16
C ASP A 41 -11.52 -5.11 -9.56
N LEU A 42 -10.74 -4.43 -10.41
CA LEU A 42 -9.59 -3.62 -10.02
C LEU A 42 -9.72 -2.22 -10.64
N ARG A 43 -9.77 -1.22 -9.77
CA ARG A 43 -9.86 0.20 -10.17
C ARG A 43 -9.01 1.08 -9.28
N LEU A 44 -8.37 2.08 -9.88
CA LEU A 44 -7.72 3.17 -9.16
C LEU A 44 -8.58 4.43 -9.20
N GLU A 45 -8.71 5.08 -8.06
CA GLU A 45 -9.42 6.35 -7.93
C GLU A 45 -8.42 7.43 -7.53
N PRO A 46 -8.51 8.64 -8.13
CA PRO A 46 -7.69 9.76 -7.70
C PRO A 46 -8.03 10.13 -6.26
N ASP A 47 -7.00 10.39 -5.46
CA ASP A 47 -7.19 11.01 -4.15
C ASP A 47 -7.36 12.54 -4.28
N SER A 48 -7.72 13.19 -3.18
CA SER A 48 -7.82 14.65 -3.08
C SER A 48 -6.70 15.24 -2.20
N LEU A 49 -5.60 14.51 -1.97
CA LEU A 49 -4.55 14.91 -1.04
C LEU A 49 -3.64 15.99 -1.67
N PRO A 50 -3.42 17.12 -0.99
CA PRO A 50 -2.56 18.18 -1.49
C PRO A 50 -1.09 17.74 -1.51
N PRO A 51 -0.25 18.33 -2.38
CA PRO A 51 1.18 18.04 -2.44
C PRO A 51 1.91 18.23 -1.10
N SER A 52 1.47 19.17 -0.25
CA SER A 52 2.05 19.44 1.07
C SER A 52 1.91 18.28 2.06
N GLN A 53 1.03 17.32 1.80
CA GLN A 53 0.83 16.13 2.62
C GLN A 53 1.57 14.89 2.06
N ARG A 54 2.35 15.06 1.00
CA ARG A 54 3.18 13.99 0.41
C ARG A 54 4.56 13.99 1.06
N LEU A 55 5.05 12.80 1.38
CA LEU A 55 6.42 12.55 1.81
C LEU A 55 7.17 11.80 0.72
N ALA A 56 8.47 12.05 0.59
CA ALA A 56 9.38 11.29 -0.26
C ALA A 56 10.60 10.85 0.54
N GLY A 57 11.07 9.63 0.30
CA GLY A 57 12.18 9.05 1.06
C GLY A 57 12.67 7.72 0.49
N PRO A 58 13.67 7.09 1.12
CA PRO A 58 14.25 5.87 0.60
C PRO A 58 13.26 4.70 0.66
N ARG A 59 13.41 3.78 -0.29
CA ARG A 59 12.66 2.51 -0.36
C ARG A 59 13.11 1.55 0.74
N ILE A 60 12.25 0.59 1.04
CA ILE A 60 12.44 -0.36 2.16
C ILE A 60 12.86 -1.71 1.59
N GLY A 61 13.85 -2.35 2.22
CA GLY A 61 14.21 -3.74 1.92
C GLY A 61 14.99 -3.95 0.61
N ILE A 62 15.62 -2.89 0.08
CA ILE A 62 16.48 -2.97 -1.10
C ILE A 62 17.94 -2.74 -0.72
N THR A 63 18.87 -3.29 -1.50
CA THR A 63 20.33 -3.15 -1.29
C THR A 63 21.02 -2.28 -2.34
N ARG A 64 20.31 -1.85 -3.39
CA ARG A 64 20.84 -1.00 -4.48
C ARG A 64 20.00 0.26 -4.61
N ALA A 65 20.62 1.38 -4.96
CA ALA A 65 19.95 2.69 -5.08
C ALA A 65 19.12 3.00 -3.82
N VAL A 66 19.75 2.80 -2.66
CA VAL A 66 19.15 2.90 -1.33
C VAL A 66 18.91 4.35 -0.89
N ASP A 67 19.63 5.28 -1.50
CA ASP A 67 19.64 6.71 -1.27
C ASP A 67 18.56 7.45 -2.08
N LEU A 68 18.05 6.84 -3.16
CA LEU A 68 17.05 7.49 -4.01
C LEU A 68 15.69 7.61 -3.31
N PRO A 69 15.03 8.80 -3.35
CA PRO A 69 13.80 9.08 -2.61
C PRO A 69 12.54 8.57 -3.35
N TRP A 70 12.56 7.31 -3.79
CA TRP A 70 11.50 6.70 -4.61
C TRP A 70 10.46 5.92 -3.80
N ARG A 71 10.28 6.28 -2.53
CA ARG A 71 9.15 5.85 -1.72
C ARG A 71 8.33 7.09 -1.39
N PHE A 72 7.02 7.01 -1.64
CA PHE A 72 6.09 8.09 -1.36
C PHE A 72 5.10 7.69 -0.28
N GLY A 73 4.62 8.67 0.49
CA GLY A 73 3.66 8.41 1.56
C GLY A 73 2.91 9.67 1.96
N VAL A 74 2.01 9.51 2.94
CA VAL A 74 1.18 10.61 3.45
C VAL A 74 1.66 11.02 4.84
N THR A 75 1.87 12.31 5.05
CA THR A 75 2.32 12.88 6.32
C THR A 75 1.39 12.49 7.48
N GLY A 76 1.96 12.00 8.58
CA GLY A 76 1.22 11.63 9.78
C GLY A 76 0.34 10.38 9.66
N SER A 77 0.34 9.70 8.51
CA SER A 77 -0.51 8.52 8.31
C SER A 77 -0.10 7.35 9.23
N PRO A 78 -1.02 6.83 10.06
CA PRO A 78 -0.74 5.68 10.93
C PRO A 78 -0.77 4.35 10.16
N TRP A 79 -1.08 4.38 8.87
CA TRP A 79 -1.29 3.19 8.02
C TRP A 79 -0.04 2.77 7.24
N LEU A 80 1.03 3.56 7.30
CA LEU A 80 2.30 3.25 6.63
C LEU A 80 2.97 2.02 7.23
N SER A 81 3.50 1.14 6.37
CA SER A 81 4.26 -0.05 6.79
C SER A 81 5.53 0.29 7.57
N ARG A 82 6.19 1.40 7.20
CA ARG A 82 7.31 2.01 7.91
C ARG A 82 7.16 3.51 7.84
N ARG A 83 7.42 4.16 8.97
CA ARG A 83 7.46 5.63 9.04
C ARG A 83 8.52 6.18 8.08
N PHE A 84 8.30 7.41 7.62
CA PHE A 84 9.31 8.18 6.89
C PHE A 84 10.38 8.68 7.83
#